data_AF-A0A9X0AT56-F1
#
_entry.id   AF-A0A9X0AT56-F1
#
_cell.length_a   1.000
_cell.length_b   1.000
_cell.length_c   1.000
_cell.angle_alpha   90.00
_cell.angle_beta   90.00
_cell.angle_gamma   90.00
#
_symmetry.space_group_name_H-M   'P 1'
#
loop_
_entity.id
_entity.type
_entity.pdbx_description
1 polymer ?
#
loop_
_entity_poly.entity_id
_entity_poly.type
_entity_poly.pdbx_seq_one_letter_code
_entity_poly.pdbx_strand_id
1 'polypeptide(L)'
;MHKDKDIWGEDASKFNSDRMVRFKHSWKFIPFSGGRRTCPAQQNAYTDMAFFLVRMVQEFKTIQNRDDCFEYVEEYVMTKSSRNGVGVAFSVN
;
A
#
# COMPACT_ATOMS: atom_id res chain seq x y z
N MET A 1 -10.51 -9.04 -8.40
CA MET A 1 -11.21 -8.14 -7.45
C MET A 1 -10.41 -6.86 -7.13
N HIS A 2 -9.31 -6.82 -6.35
CA HIS A 2 -8.62 -5.54 -6.04
C HIS A 2 -7.96 -4.82 -7.24
N LYS A 3 -7.71 -5.52 -8.35
CA LYS A 3 -7.21 -4.96 -9.63
C LYS A 3 -8.25 -5.04 -10.76
N ASP A 4 -9.50 -5.33 -10.40
CA ASP A 4 -10.57 -5.57 -11.37
C ASP A 4 -11.09 -4.25 -11.93
N LYS A 5 -11.06 -4.12 -13.26
CA LYS A 5 -11.46 -2.89 -13.95
C LYS A 5 -12.97 -2.65 -13.89
N ASP A 6 -13.79 -3.68 -13.76
CA ASP A 6 -15.24 -3.51 -13.64
C ASP A 6 -15.61 -2.91 -12.27
N ILE A 7 -14.76 -3.10 -11.26
CA ILE A 7 -14.95 -2.60 -9.90
C ILE A 7 -14.30 -1.23 -9.72
N TRP A 8 -13.11 -1.05 -10.30
CA TRP A 8 -12.21 0.08 -10.03
C TRP A 8 -11.96 0.98 -11.24
N GLY A 9 -12.53 0.71 -12.40
CA GLY A 9 -12.31 1.46 -13.64
C GLY A 9 -10.99 1.11 -14.33
N GLU A 10 -10.72 1.78 -15.46
CA GLU A 10 -9.56 1.48 -16.31
C GLU A 10 -8.20 1.67 -15.62
N ASP A 11 -8.15 2.56 -14.63
CA ASP A 11 -6.95 2.84 -13.84
C ASP A 11 -6.84 1.96 -12.58
N ALA A 12 -7.53 0.82 -12.53
CA ALA A 12 -7.50 -0.13 -11.41
C ALA A 12 -6.08 -0.59 -11.00
N SER A 13 -5.12 -0.57 -11.93
CA SER A 13 -3.73 -0.93 -11.68
C SER A 13 -2.85 0.25 -11.22
N LYS A 14 -3.36 1.49 -11.24
CA LYS A 14 -2.60 2.68 -10.86
C LYS A 14 -2.78 2.97 -9.37
N PHE A 15 -1.69 3.41 -8.74
CA PHE A 15 -1.76 3.94 -7.39
C PHE A 15 -2.45 5.32 -7.42
N ASN A 16 -3.61 5.42 -6.77
CA ASN A 16 -4.41 6.64 -6.70
C ASN A 16 -4.99 6.78 -5.28
N SER A 17 -4.35 7.61 -4.44
CA SER A 17 -4.76 7.84 -3.05
C SER A 17 -6.09 8.57 -2.94
N ASP A 18 -6.41 9.48 -3.86
CA ASP A 18 -7.63 10.30 -3.82
C ASP A 18 -8.89 9.44 -3.95
N ARG A 19 -8.78 8.32 -4.69
CA ARG A 19 -9.83 7.31 -4.75
C ARG A 19 -10.20 6.79 -3.36
N MET A 20 -9.21 6.54 -2.51
CA MET A 20 -9.41 6.01 -1.15
C MET A 20 -10.07 7.05 -0.25
N VAL A 21 -9.77 8.34 -0.43
CA VAL A 21 -10.41 9.43 0.34
C VAL A 21 -11.93 9.48 0.12
N ARG A 22 -12.37 9.18 -1.11
CA ARG A 22 -13.80 9.17 -1.48
C ARG A 22 -14.46 7.79 -1.30
N PHE A 23 -13.66 6.76 -1.01
CA PHE A 23 -14.14 5.39 -0.94
C PHE A 23 -14.92 5.15 0.34
N LYS A 24 -16.20 4.81 0.21
CA LYS A 24 -17.00 4.30 1.34
C LYS A 24 -16.66 2.84 1.59
N HIS A 25 -16.59 2.47 2.86
CA HIS A 25 -16.35 1.08 3.28
C HIS A 25 -17.31 0.13 2.56
N SER A 26 -16.78 -0.81 1.81
CA SER A 26 -17.56 -1.78 1.02
C SER A 26 -16.77 -3.05 0.76
N TRP A 27 -17.46 -4.12 0.36
CA TRP A 27 -16.88 -5.42 0.02
C TRP A 27 -15.96 -5.41 -1.22
N LYS A 28 -15.81 -4.26 -1.87
CA LYS A 28 -14.90 -4.07 -3.01
C LYS A 28 -13.43 -4.00 -2.59
N PHE A 29 -13.14 -3.75 -1.30
CA PHE A 29 -11.78 -3.62 -0.79
C PHE A 29 -11.68 -4.30 0.59
N ILE A 30 -11.02 -5.45 0.65
CA ILE A 30 -10.89 -6.28 1.86
C ILE A 30 -9.43 -6.66 2.11
N PRO A 31 -8.54 -5.68 2.36
CA PRO A 31 -7.11 -5.95 2.58
C PRO A 31 -6.84 -6.81 3.84
N PHE A 32 -7.80 -6.88 4.76
CA PHE A 32 -7.73 -7.62 6.02
C PHE A 32 -8.83 -8.69 6.14
N SER A 33 -9.44 -9.10 5.01
CA SER A 33 -10.63 -9.95 4.94
C SER A 33 -11.86 -9.29 5.60
N GLY A 34 -12.86 -10.08 6.00
CA GLY A 34 -14.08 -9.60 6.64
C GLY A 34 -14.78 -10.66 7.49
N GLY A 35 -15.79 -10.24 8.27
CA GLY A 35 -16.59 -11.11 9.12
C GLY A 35 -15.87 -11.56 10.41
N ARG A 36 -16.32 -12.66 11.02
CA ARG A 36 -15.80 -13.19 12.31
C ARG A 36 -14.32 -13.61 12.27
N ARG A 37 -13.72 -13.68 11.08
CA ARG A 37 -12.33 -14.08 10.84
C ARG A 37 -11.52 -12.97 10.17
N THR A 38 -11.96 -11.71 10.28
CA THR A 38 -11.16 -10.55 9.88
C THR A 38 -9.84 -10.53 10.64
N CYS A 39 -8.80 -9.90 10.08
CA CYS A 39 -7.52 -9.74 10.80
C CYS A 39 -7.77 -9.08 12.17
N PRO A 40 -7.45 -9.75 13.29
CA PRO A 40 -7.69 -9.19 14.62
C PRO A 40 -6.83 -7.94 14.88
N ALA A 41 -5.73 -7.79 14.15
CA ALA A 41 -4.80 -6.65 14.26
C ALA A 41 -5.09 -5.53 13.24
N GLN A 42 -6.23 -5.52 12.55
CA GLN A 42 -6.53 -4.52 11.50
C GLN A 42 -6.39 -3.07 11.99
N GLN A 43 -6.90 -2.74 13.18
CA GLN A 43 -6.81 -1.37 13.71
C GLN A 43 -5.39 -1.00 14.14
N ASN A 44 -4.63 -1.97 14.66
CA ASN A 44 -3.21 -1.77 14.99
C ASN A 44 -2.42 -1.50 13.70
N ALA A 45 -2.62 -2.30 12.66
CA ALA A 45 -1.95 -2.11 11.37
C ALA A 45 -2.24 -0.71 10.78
N TYR A 46 -3.49 -0.23 10.84
CA TYR A 46 -3.79 1.14 10.39
C TYR A 46 -3.08 2.21 11.23
N THR A 47 -3.10 2.06 12.56
CA THR A 47 -2.44 3.00 13.47
C THR A 47 -0.93 3.03 13.23
N ASP A 48 -0.29 1.87 13.16
CA ASP A 48 1.14 1.74 12.96
C ASP A 48 1.58 2.32 11.62
N MET A 49 0.83 2.06 10.54
CA MET A 49 1.11 2.62 9.22
C MET A 49 0.92 4.13 9.18
N ALA A 50 -0.14 4.65 9.81
CA ALA A 50 -0.35 6.09 9.89
C ALA A 50 0.78 6.78 10.66
N PHE A 51 1.15 6.22 11.81
CA PHE A 51 2.28 6.71 12.60
C PHE A 51 3.58 6.69 11.79
N PHE A 52 3.90 5.56 11.16
CA PHE A 52 5.09 5.41 10.33
C PHE A 52 5.15 6.45 9.22
N LEU A 53 4.07 6.61 8.44
CA LEU A 53 4.01 7.59 7.35
C LEU A 53 4.18 9.03 7.85
N VAL A 54 3.53 9.40 8.95
CA VAL A 54 3.67 10.74 9.55
C VAL A 54 5.10 11.00 10.01
N ARG A 55 5.75 10.03 10.67
CA ARG A 55 7.15 10.16 11.09
C ARG A 55 8.08 10.26 9.88
N MET A 56 7.86 9.46 8.84
CA MET A 56 8.66 9.52 7.61
C MET A 56 8.64 10.91 6.96
N VAL A 57 7.48 11.55 6.85
CA VAL A 57 7.35 12.90 6.25
C VAL A 57 7.83 14.03 7.15
N GLN A 58 7.89 13.81 8.46
CA GLN A 58 8.45 14.77 9.43
C GLN A 58 9.98 14.75 9.42
N GLU A 59 10.59 13.57 9.28
CA GLU A 59 12.04 13.39 9.39
C GLU A 59 12.78 13.59 8.06
N PHE A 60 12.20 13.17 6.94
CA PHE A 60 12.86 13.18 5.63
C PHE A 60 12.23 14.18 4.68
N LYS A 61 13.07 14.97 4.01
CA LYS A 61 12.63 15.98 3.05
C LYS A 61 12.30 15.38 1.69
N THR A 62 13.09 14.40 1.24
CA THR A 62 12.86 13.73 -0.03
C THR A 62 13.09 12.23 0.10
N ILE A 63 12.37 11.48 -0.75
CA ILE A 63 12.58 10.06 -1.00
C ILE A 63 12.91 9.91 -2.49
N GLN A 64 13.97 9.17 -2.79
CA GLN A 64 14.38 8.85 -4.16
C GLN A 64 14.36 7.34 -4.36
N ASN A 65 13.73 6.88 -5.43
CA ASN A 65 13.83 5.48 -5.84
C ASN A 65 15.26 5.18 -6.31
N ARG A 66 15.78 4.03 -5.87
CA ARG A 66 17.11 3.51 -6.20
C ARG A 66 17.02 2.08 -6.75
N ASP A 67 15.84 1.69 -7.23
CA ASP A 67 15.63 0.41 -7.87
C ASP A 67 15.94 0.53 -9.37
N ASP A 68 16.61 -0.48 -9.93
CA ASP A 68 16.86 -0.54 -11.38
C ASP A 68 15.59 -0.93 -12.17
N CYS A 69 14.61 -1.52 -11.49
CA CYS A 69 13.33 -1.95 -12.07
C CYS A 69 12.19 -1.16 -11.44
N PHE A 70 11.57 -0.27 -12.22
CA PHE A 70 10.42 0.51 -11.78
C PHE A 70 9.13 -0.30 -11.66
N GLU A 71 9.00 -1.40 -12.43
CA GLU A 71 7.83 -2.25 -12.33
C GLU A 71 7.88 -3.14 -11.08
N TYR A 72 6.75 -3.22 -10.39
CA TYR A 72 6.61 -4.18 -9.30
C TYR A 72 6.64 -5.61 -9.83
N VAL A 73 7.70 -6.34 -9.49
CA VAL A 73 7.82 -7.77 -9.77
C VAL A 73 7.44 -8.54 -8.53
N GLU A 74 6.34 -9.29 -8.62
CA GLU A 74 5.80 -10.05 -7.50
C GLU A 74 6.65 -11.28 -7.18
N GLU A 75 6.87 -11.49 -5.88
CA GLU A 75 7.40 -12.72 -5.31
C GLU A 75 6.41 -13.32 -4.32
N TYR A 76 6.21 -14.63 -4.42
CA TYR A 76 5.33 -15.40 -3.54
C TYR A 76 6.20 -16.24 -2.62
N VAL A 77 6.27 -15.85 -1.35
CA VAL A 77 6.89 -16.67 -0.31
C VAL A 77 5.78 -17.23 0.58
N MET A 78 5.41 -16.51 1.63
CA MET A 78 4.22 -16.76 2.46
C MET A 78 3.16 -15.67 2.26
N THR A 79 3.62 -14.43 2.11
CA THR A 79 2.85 -13.28 1.64
C THR A 79 3.44 -12.80 0.32
N LYS A 80 2.78 -11.84 -0.33
CA LYS A 80 3.30 -11.17 -1.54
C LYS A 80 4.34 -10.13 -1.13
N SER A 81 5.53 -10.20 -1.70
CA SER A 81 6.63 -9.24 -1.54
C SER A 81 7.08 -8.70 -2.89
N SER A 82 7.87 -7.62 -2.88
CA SER A 82 8.64 -7.20 -4.06
C SER A 82 9.85 -8.11 -4.20
N ARG A 83 9.99 -8.78 -5.35
CA ARG A 83 11.11 -9.70 -5.62
C ARG A 83 12.47 -9.02 -5.47
N ASN A 84 12.55 -7.76 -5.87
CA ASN A 84 13.81 -7.02 -5.91
C ASN A 84 14.04 -6.19 -4.63
N GLY A 85 13.16 -6.32 -3.63
CA GLY A 85 13.13 -5.40 -2.49
C GLY A 85 12.61 -4.01 -2.87
N VAL A 86 13.00 -3.01 -2.08
CA VAL A 86 12.65 -1.59 -2.30
C VAL A 86 13.87 -0.74 -1.98
N GLY A 87 14.68 -0.44 -2.99
CA GLY A 87 15.84 0.43 -2.92
C GLY A 87 15.42 1.90 -2.88
N VAL A 88 15.76 2.59 -1.80
CA VAL A 88 15.46 4.02 -1.63
C VAL A 88 16.60 4.77 -0.97
N ALA A 89 16.71 6.06 -1.28
CA ALA A 89 17.56 6.99 -0.56
C ALA A 89 16.69 8.12 0.02
N PHE A 90 17.01 8.53 1.25
CA PHE A 90 16.37 9.64 1.93
C PHE A 90 17.35 10.80 2.07
N SER A 91 16.83 12.03 2.02
CA SER A 91 17.60 13.21 2.42
C SER A 91 17.02 13.83 3.69
N VAL A 92 17.93 14.24 4.58
CA VAL A 92 17.67 15.09 5.73
C VAL A 92 18.14 16.51 5.42
N ASN A 93 17.61 17.52 6.11
CA ASN A 93 18.16 18.89 6.00
C ASN A 93 19.55 18.98 6.64
#